data_AF-A0A7S4A9I5-F1
#
_entry.id   AF-A0A7S4A9I5-F1
#
_cell.length_a   1.000
_cell.length_b   1.000
_cell.length_c   1.000
_cell.angle_alpha   90.00
_cell.angle_beta   90.00
_cell.angle_gamma   90.00
#
_symmetry.space_group_name_H-M   'P 1'
#
loop_
_entity.id
_entity.type
_entity.pdbx_description
1 polymer ?
#
loop_
_entity_poly.entity_id
_entity_poly.type
_entity_poly.pdbx_seq_one_letter_code
_entity_poly.pdbx_strand_id
1 'polypeptide(L)'
;MDRRAAMAGIAATAGAAAMPGLALADGAVSTATMQRQKFRYGSRIAALKDAVASGDFVAVAAEKNAFILYNSGAYPGSKNKAQKAEAIKATNNLFKSIRDKDAGALKSAYADYAKVVNLSDYAAISAEQGQGYSSDYDYRVGTKQAAIWVR
;
A
#
# COMPACT_ATOMS: atom_id res chain seq x y z
N MET A 1 -21.09 18.80 -49.16
CA MET A 1 -21.44 18.51 -47.74
C MET A 1 -20.16 18.52 -46.94
N ASP A 2 -20.05 19.44 -46.00
CA ASP A 2 -18.81 19.69 -45.24
C ASP A 2 -18.62 18.59 -44.17
N ARG A 3 -17.42 18.01 -44.07
CA ARG A 3 -17.14 16.88 -43.16
C ARG A 3 -17.34 17.26 -41.69
N ARG A 4 -17.27 18.57 -41.37
CA ARG A 4 -17.61 19.10 -40.03
C ARG A 4 -19.09 19.02 -39.71
N ALA A 5 -19.98 19.18 -40.70
CA ALA A 5 -21.42 19.06 -40.49
C ALA A 5 -21.83 17.60 -40.24
N ALA A 6 -21.14 16.64 -40.89
CA ALA A 6 -21.37 15.22 -40.66
C ALA A 6 -20.90 14.74 -39.27
N MET A 7 -19.83 15.32 -38.71
CA MET A 7 -19.35 15.00 -37.36
C MET A 7 -20.18 15.68 -36.25
N ALA A 8 -20.76 16.84 -36.51
CA ALA A 8 -21.70 17.49 -35.58
C ALA A 8 -23.03 16.72 -35.45
N GLY A 9 -23.49 16.09 -36.53
CA GLY A 9 -24.71 15.27 -36.52
C GLY A 9 -24.60 13.96 -35.72
N ILE A 10 -23.39 13.40 -35.59
CA ILE A 10 -23.14 12.16 -34.83
C ILE A 10 -22.99 12.45 -33.32
N ALA A 11 -22.51 13.63 -32.95
CA ALA A 11 -22.38 14.02 -31.54
C ALA A 11 -23.74 14.31 -30.85
N ALA A 12 -24.76 14.69 -31.62
CA ALA A 12 -26.07 15.05 -31.07
C ALA A 12 -27.03 13.87 -30.82
N THR A 13 -26.80 12.70 -31.43
CA THR A 13 -27.71 11.55 -31.34
C THR A 13 -27.12 10.32 -30.64
N ALA A 14 -25.82 10.32 -30.31
CA ALA A 14 -25.16 9.26 -29.54
C ALA A 14 -24.96 9.59 -28.04
N GLY A 15 -25.58 10.67 -27.54
CA GLY A 15 -25.32 11.20 -26.20
C GLY A 15 -26.21 10.68 -25.06
N ALA A 16 -27.26 9.90 -25.33
CA ALA A 16 -28.29 9.62 -24.31
C ALA A 16 -28.58 8.13 -24.05
N ALA A 17 -27.98 7.19 -24.77
CA ALA A 17 -28.37 5.78 -24.64
C ALA A 17 -27.21 4.80 -24.89
N ALA A 18 -26.12 4.90 -24.13
CA ALA A 18 -25.20 3.79 -23.81
C ALA A 18 -23.92 4.32 -23.10
N MET A 19 -24.07 5.05 -22.00
CA MET A 19 -22.99 5.04 -21.00
C MET A 19 -23.31 3.90 -20.02
N PRO A 20 -22.81 2.66 -20.26
CA PRO A 20 -22.79 1.66 -19.21
C PRO A 20 -22.09 2.31 -18.02
N GLY A 21 -22.80 2.31 -16.90
CA GLY A 21 -22.66 3.32 -15.88
C GLY A 21 -21.23 3.61 -15.45
N LEU A 22 -21.01 4.88 -15.11
CA LEU A 22 -20.04 5.35 -14.12
C LEU A 22 -20.21 4.70 -12.72
N ALA A 23 -20.89 3.55 -12.64
CA ALA A 23 -21.01 2.71 -11.47
C ALA A 23 -20.00 1.57 -11.63
N LEU A 24 -18.91 1.63 -10.84
CA LEU A 24 -17.97 0.55 -10.44
C LEU A 24 -16.51 1.04 -10.25
N ALA A 25 -16.20 2.34 -10.28
CA ALA A 25 -14.85 2.79 -9.93
C ALA A 25 -14.47 2.51 -8.45
N ASP A 26 -15.46 2.45 -7.54
CA ASP A 26 -15.27 2.04 -6.15
C ASP A 26 -15.34 0.51 -5.94
N GLY A 27 -15.58 -0.28 -7.00
CA GLY A 27 -15.60 -1.74 -6.90
C GLY A 27 -14.19 -2.35 -6.75
N ALA A 28 -13.15 -1.64 -7.23
CA ALA A 28 -11.75 -2.06 -7.11
C ALA A 28 -11.14 -1.75 -5.73
N VAL A 29 -11.72 -0.79 -5.01
CA VAL A 29 -11.28 -0.37 -3.68
C VAL A 29 -12.28 -0.89 -2.66
N SER A 30 -11.85 -1.87 -1.87
CA SER A 30 -12.64 -2.39 -0.77
C SER A 30 -11.78 -2.44 0.49
N THR A 31 -12.43 -2.60 1.64
CA THR A 31 -11.73 -2.87 2.90
C THR A 31 -10.80 -4.08 2.77
N ALA A 32 -11.23 -5.13 2.06
CA ALA A 32 -10.42 -6.31 1.80
C ALA A 32 -9.19 -6.01 0.92
N THR A 33 -9.32 -5.20 -0.14
CA THR A 33 -8.16 -4.85 -0.97
C THR A 33 -7.19 -3.94 -0.21
N MET A 34 -7.69 -2.99 0.58
CA MET A 34 -6.86 -2.17 1.46
C MET A 34 -6.09 -3.00 2.49
N GLN A 35 -6.78 -3.94 3.17
CA GLN A 35 -6.15 -4.84 4.13
C GLN A 35 -5.09 -5.72 3.46
N ARG A 36 -5.40 -6.32 2.30
CA ARG A 36 -4.43 -7.11 1.54
C ARG A 36 -3.13 -6.32 1.27
N GLN A 37 -3.24 -5.06 0.84
CA GLN A 37 -2.05 -4.23 0.57
C GLN A 37 -1.31 -3.87 1.85
N LYS A 38 -2.05 -3.51 2.91
CA LYS A 38 -1.51 -3.21 4.24
C LYS A 38 -0.72 -4.39 4.79
N PHE A 39 -1.29 -5.59 4.79
CA PHE A 39 -0.62 -6.78 5.30
C PHE A 39 0.58 -7.19 4.43
N ARG A 40 0.42 -7.24 3.11
CA ARG A 40 1.47 -7.72 2.20
C ARG A 40 2.72 -6.84 2.22
N TYR A 41 2.55 -5.52 2.20
CA TYR A 41 3.70 -4.61 2.20
C TYR A 41 4.08 -4.13 3.60
N GLY A 42 3.12 -4.03 4.53
CA GLY A 42 3.39 -3.69 5.92
C GLY A 42 4.26 -4.74 6.60
N SER A 43 4.01 -6.03 6.38
CA SER A 43 4.87 -7.11 6.90
C SER A 43 6.30 -7.06 6.35
N ARG A 44 6.46 -6.71 5.06
CA ARG A 44 7.79 -6.50 4.44
C ARG A 44 8.53 -5.32 5.05
N ILE A 45 7.84 -4.20 5.25
CA ILE A 45 8.41 -3.00 5.88
C ILE A 45 8.71 -3.26 7.36
N ALA A 46 7.86 -4.00 8.08
CA ALA A 46 8.09 -4.39 9.47
C ALA A 46 9.33 -5.28 9.62
N ALA A 47 9.59 -6.16 8.64
CA ALA A 47 10.78 -7.01 8.63
C ALA A 47 12.10 -6.24 8.44
N LEU A 48 12.06 -4.97 8.01
CA LEU A 48 13.27 -4.13 7.87
C LEU A 48 13.77 -3.56 9.20
N LYS A 49 13.07 -3.78 10.32
CA LYS A 49 13.44 -3.24 11.64
C LYS A 49 14.90 -3.52 11.99
N ASP A 50 15.36 -4.75 11.75
CA ASP A 50 16.73 -5.16 12.07
C ASP A 50 17.76 -4.55 11.11
N ALA A 51 17.42 -4.44 9.82
CA ALA A 51 18.24 -3.76 8.82
C ALA A 51 18.41 -2.27 9.13
N VAL A 52 17.34 -1.61 9.59
CA VAL A 52 17.39 -0.22 10.07
C VAL A 52 18.23 -0.11 11.34
N ALA A 53 18.13 -1.08 12.25
CA ALA A 53 18.92 -1.10 13.48
C ALA A 53 20.43 -1.24 13.20
N SER A 54 20.81 -2.05 12.20
CA SER A 54 22.20 -2.25 11.78
C SER A 54 22.73 -1.16 10.82
N GLY A 55 21.87 -0.27 10.31
CA GLY A 55 22.26 0.73 9.33
C GLY A 55 22.48 0.16 7.91
N ASP A 56 21.85 -0.97 7.59
CA ASP A 56 21.87 -1.55 6.25
C ASP A 56 20.96 -0.76 5.30
N PHE A 57 21.53 0.30 4.74
CA PHE A 57 20.88 1.16 3.76
C PHE A 57 20.49 0.42 2.49
N VAL A 58 21.21 -0.65 2.11
CA VAL A 58 20.99 -1.38 0.86
C VAL A 58 19.72 -2.22 0.97
N ALA A 59 19.55 -2.94 2.08
CA ALA A 59 18.34 -3.71 2.34
C ALA A 59 17.09 -2.82 2.36
N VAL A 60 17.16 -1.66 3.02
CA VAL A 60 16.04 -0.72 3.07
C VAL A 60 15.76 -0.10 1.70
N ALA A 61 16.81 0.21 0.93
CA ALA A 61 16.67 0.76 -0.43
C ALA A 61 16.07 -0.25 -1.42
N ALA A 62 16.42 -1.54 -1.31
CA ALA A 62 15.87 -2.61 -2.12
C ALA A 62 14.34 -2.73 -1.95
N GLU A 63 13.84 -2.37 -0.78
CA GLU A 63 12.42 -2.41 -0.43
C GLU A 63 11.65 -1.10 -0.75
N LYS A 64 12.23 -0.18 -1.53
CA LYS A 64 11.56 1.07 -1.95
C LYS A 64 10.16 0.87 -2.52
N ASN A 65 9.97 -0.18 -3.32
CA ASN A 65 8.68 -0.47 -3.91
C ASN A 65 7.64 -0.89 -2.87
N ALA A 66 8.03 -1.53 -1.75
CA ALA A 66 7.09 -1.86 -0.69
C ALA A 66 6.51 -0.60 -0.04
N PHE A 67 7.32 0.42 0.24
CA PHE A 67 6.82 1.71 0.76
C PHE A 67 5.86 2.39 -0.21
N ILE A 68 6.20 2.44 -1.50
CA ILE A 68 5.36 3.06 -2.54
C ILE A 68 4.00 2.34 -2.64
N LEU A 69 4.02 1.01 -2.70
CA LEU A 69 2.83 0.19 -2.86
C LEU A 69 1.98 0.15 -1.58
N TYR A 70 2.61 0.20 -0.40
CA TYR A 70 1.89 0.38 0.86
C TYR A 70 1.16 1.72 0.86
N ASN A 71 1.86 2.83 0.59
CA ASN A 71 1.24 4.17 0.64
C ASN A 71 0.11 4.34 -0.38
N SER A 72 0.20 3.69 -1.55
CA SER A 72 -0.85 3.75 -2.56
C SER A 72 -2.03 2.82 -2.27
N GLY A 73 -1.76 1.60 -1.77
CA GLY A 73 -2.75 0.57 -1.54
C GLY A 73 -3.46 0.64 -0.18
N ALA A 74 -2.77 1.12 0.86
CA ALA A 74 -3.33 1.28 2.20
C ALA A 74 -4.25 2.51 2.33
N TYR A 75 -4.02 3.53 1.49
CA TYR A 75 -4.73 4.81 1.50
C TYR A 75 -5.24 5.17 0.10
N PRO A 76 -6.16 4.37 -0.48
CA PRO A 76 -6.71 4.65 -1.80
C PRO A 76 -7.70 5.81 -1.76
N GLY A 77 -7.90 6.44 -2.92
CA GLY A 77 -8.94 7.45 -3.14
C GLY A 77 -8.67 8.82 -2.52
N SER A 78 -9.61 9.73 -2.73
CA SER A 78 -9.51 11.13 -2.29
C SER A 78 -9.71 11.32 -0.78
N LYS A 79 -10.51 10.45 -0.14
CA LYS A 79 -10.81 10.52 1.30
C LYS A 79 -9.57 10.30 2.19
N ASN A 80 -8.61 9.50 1.72
CA ASN A 80 -7.38 9.19 2.46
C ASN A 80 -6.17 10.00 1.98
N LYS A 81 -6.39 11.07 1.20
CA LYS A 81 -5.30 11.85 0.57
C LYS A 81 -4.35 12.47 1.60
N ALA A 82 -4.87 12.92 2.74
CA ALA A 82 -4.06 13.49 3.82
C ALA A 82 -3.14 12.43 4.44
N GLN A 83 -3.69 11.28 4.84
CA GLN A 83 -2.92 10.15 5.40
C GLN A 83 -1.88 9.63 4.41
N LYS A 84 -2.25 9.52 3.13
CA LYS A 84 -1.32 9.17 2.05
C LYS A 84 -0.18 10.17 1.93
N ALA A 85 -0.47 11.47 2.02
CA ALA A 85 0.55 12.52 1.95
C ALA A 85 1.50 12.46 3.16
N GLU A 86 1.01 12.20 4.36
CA GLU A 86 1.83 12.01 5.56
C GLU A 86 2.74 10.78 5.42
N ALA A 87 2.19 9.65 4.96
CA ALA A 87 2.98 8.44 4.72
C ALA A 87 4.06 8.65 3.65
N ILE A 88 3.75 9.38 2.57
CA ILE A 88 4.73 9.76 1.53
C ILE A 88 5.80 10.69 2.12
N LYS A 89 5.43 11.68 2.92
CA LYS A 89 6.38 12.60 3.57
C LYS A 89 7.34 11.83 4.49
N ALA A 90 6.82 10.92 5.31
CA ALA A 90 7.64 10.07 6.18
C ALA A 90 8.56 9.14 5.35
N THR A 91 8.05 8.58 4.25
CA THR A 91 8.87 7.78 3.31
C THR A 91 10.00 8.60 2.71
N ASN A 92 9.72 9.84 2.27
CA ASN A 92 10.75 10.71 1.70
C ASN A 92 11.85 11.06 2.72
N ASN A 93 11.47 11.32 3.98
CA ASN A 93 12.45 11.56 5.05
C ASN A 93 13.34 10.32 5.28
N LEU A 94 12.76 9.12 5.26
CA LEU A 94 13.48 7.87 5.35
C LEU A 94 14.47 7.71 4.18
N PHE A 95 14.03 7.89 2.94
CA PHE A 95 14.94 7.78 1.78
C PHE A 95 15.97 8.91 1.69
N LYS A 96 15.68 10.08 2.27
CA LYS A 96 16.67 11.14 2.45
C LYS A 96 17.78 10.68 3.42
N SER A 97 17.44 10.10 4.56
CA SER A 97 18.46 9.57 5.49
C SER A 97 19.34 8.49 4.88
N ILE A 98 18.80 7.66 3.98
CA ILE A 98 19.55 6.68 3.18
C ILE A 98 20.57 7.38 2.27
N ARG A 99 20.12 8.41 1.55
CA ARG A 99 20.98 9.20 0.65
C ARG A 99 22.10 9.89 1.43
N ASP A 100 21.77 10.44 2.58
CA ASP A 100 22.70 11.15 3.46
C ASP A 100 23.58 10.18 4.28
N LYS A 101 23.34 8.86 4.17
CA LYS A 101 24.02 7.77 4.90
C LYS A 101 24.02 7.96 6.42
N ASP A 102 22.96 8.55 6.95
CA ASP A 102 22.80 8.81 8.38
C ASP A 102 21.94 7.71 9.02
N ALA A 103 22.61 6.80 9.73
CA ALA A 103 21.95 5.68 10.40
C ALA A 103 21.10 6.13 11.59
N GLY A 104 21.45 7.24 12.26
CA GLY A 104 20.66 7.82 13.34
C GLY A 104 19.36 8.41 12.81
N ALA A 105 19.45 9.21 11.75
CA ALA A 105 18.28 9.75 11.07
C ALA A 105 17.42 8.65 10.43
N LEU A 106 18.02 7.56 9.92
CA LEU A 106 17.28 6.41 9.38
C LEU A 106 16.41 5.74 10.45
N LYS A 107 16.98 5.48 11.63
CA LYS A 107 16.24 4.87 12.75
C LYS A 107 15.07 5.74 13.18
N SER A 108 15.30 7.05 13.33
CA SER A 108 14.25 8.01 13.68
C SER A 108 13.16 8.09 12.60
N ALA A 109 13.54 8.22 11.33
CA ALA A 109 12.59 8.30 10.22
C ALA A 109 11.77 7.01 10.04
N TYR A 110 12.37 5.83 10.27
CA TYR A 110 11.65 4.56 10.27
C TYR A 110 10.68 4.46 11.44
N ALA A 111 11.08 4.88 12.64
CA ALA A 111 10.18 4.90 13.80
C ALA A 111 8.99 5.86 13.59
N ASP A 112 9.23 7.02 12.98
CA ASP A 112 8.17 7.98 12.63
C ASP A 112 7.24 7.41 11.56
N TYR A 113 7.78 6.80 10.51
CA TYR A 113 6.97 6.11 9.51
C TYR A 113 6.11 5.01 10.16
N ALA A 114 6.71 4.18 11.01
CA ALA A 114 6.03 3.09 11.69
C ALA A 114 4.87 3.57 12.56
N LYS A 115 5.00 4.74 13.20
CA LYS A 115 3.90 5.39 13.95
C LYS A 115 2.80 5.91 13.02
N VAL A 116 3.17 6.62 11.94
CA VAL A 116 2.20 7.17 10.98
C VAL A 116 1.30 6.07 10.40
N VAL A 117 1.88 4.90 10.13
CA VAL A 117 1.14 3.81 9.47
C VAL A 117 0.67 2.68 10.40
N ASN A 118 0.94 2.78 11.71
CA ASN A 118 0.68 1.74 12.72
C ASN A 118 1.27 0.37 12.33
N LEU A 119 2.58 0.32 12.08
CA LEU A 119 3.25 -0.85 11.51
C LEU A 119 3.27 -2.07 12.46
N SER A 120 3.00 -1.88 13.75
CA SER A 120 2.91 -2.95 14.77
C SER A 120 1.87 -4.01 14.43
N ASP A 121 0.80 -3.64 13.71
CA ASP A 121 -0.29 -4.53 13.35
C ASP A 121 0.15 -5.64 12.37
N TYR A 122 1.33 -5.48 11.76
CA TYR A 122 1.87 -6.40 10.75
C TYR A 122 3.07 -7.21 11.26
N ALA A 123 3.30 -7.21 12.57
CA ALA A 123 4.29 -8.07 13.20
C ALA A 123 3.92 -9.56 13.05
N ALA A 124 4.93 -10.43 13.09
CA ALA A 124 4.73 -11.88 13.02
C ALA A 124 3.80 -12.36 14.15
N ILE A 125 2.93 -13.32 13.86
CA ILE A 125 2.03 -13.95 14.85
C ILE A 125 2.32 -15.45 14.96
N SER A 126 2.20 -16.01 16.17
CA SER A 126 2.25 -17.45 16.41
C SER A 126 0.85 -18.08 16.35
N ALA A 127 0.78 -19.42 16.21
CA ALA A 127 -0.49 -20.16 16.22
C ALA A 127 -1.25 -20.04 17.56
N GLU A 128 -0.54 -19.72 18.65
CA GLU A 128 -1.11 -19.47 19.98
C GLU A 128 -1.72 -18.07 20.09
N GLN A 129 -1.16 -17.10 19.37
CA GLN A 129 -1.63 -15.71 19.36
C GLN A 129 -2.84 -15.49 18.45
N GLY A 130 -3.05 -16.38 17.46
CA GLY A 130 -4.24 -16.36 16.62
C GLY A 130 -4.11 -17.13 15.31
N GLN A 131 -5.13 -16.97 14.47
CA GLN A 131 -5.18 -17.54 13.12
C GLN A 131 -5.05 -16.44 12.08
N GLY A 132 -3.96 -16.50 11.32
CA GLY A 132 -3.63 -15.57 10.25
C GLY A 132 -4.16 -16.00 8.88
N TYR A 133 -4.61 -17.24 8.68
CA TYR A 133 -5.25 -17.66 7.45
C TYR A 133 -6.09 -18.92 7.68
N SER A 134 -7.05 -19.16 6.80
CA SER A 134 -7.89 -20.36 6.80
C SER A 134 -7.99 -21.03 5.43
N SER A 135 -7.59 -20.35 4.36
CA SER A 135 -7.52 -20.91 3.01
C SER A 135 -6.18 -20.58 2.37
N ASP A 136 -5.75 -21.42 1.44
CA ASP A 136 -4.49 -21.23 0.70
C ASP A 136 -4.52 -20.00 -0.22
N TYR A 137 -5.71 -19.44 -0.49
CA TYR A 137 -5.88 -18.22 -1.28
C TYR A 137 -5.72 -16.93 -0.44
N ASP A 138 -5.62 -17.03 0.89
CA ASP A 138 -5.43 -15.87 1.76
C ASP A 138 -4.08 -15.19 1.47
N TYR A 139 -4.08 -13.86 1.45
CA TYR A 139 -2.91 -13.05 1.14
C TYR A 139 -1.84 -13.06 2.24
N ARG A 140 -2.16 -13.62 3.40
CA ARG A 140 -1.23 -13.82 4.50
C ARG A 140 -0.45 -15.12 4.36
N VAL A 141 -0.87 -16.05 3.50
CA VAL A 141 -0.13 -17.30 3.20
C VAL A 141 1.27 -16.95 2.69
N GLY A 142 2.30 -17.58 3.26
CA GLY A 142 3.70 -17.31 2.93
C GLY A 142 4.28 -16.02 3.53
N THR A 143 3.52 -15.29 4.35
CA THR A 143 4.03 -14.16 5.14
C THR A 143 4.40 -14.60 6.56
N LYS A 144 5.09 -13.73 7.32
CA LYS A 144 5.35 -13.97 8.76
C LYS A 144 4.09 -13.96 9.63
N GLN A 145 2.94 -13.63 9.06
CA GLN A 145 1.63 -13.70 9.72
C GLN A 145 0.82 -14.92 9.30
N ALA A 146 1.40 -15.84 8.52
CA ALA A 146 0.79 -17.12 8.20
C ALA A 146 0.86 -18.07 9.42
N ALA A 147 -0.06 -17.89 10.37
CA ALA A 147 -0.25 -18.84 11.46
C ALA A 147 -1.59 -19.54 11.32
N ILE A 148 -1.62 -20.85 11.46
CA ILE A 148 -2.84 -21.65 11.57
C ILE A 148 -2.67 -22.61 12.73
N TRP A 149 -3.72 -22.70 13.56
CA TRP A 149 -3.75 -23.71 14.60
C TRP A 149 -4.31 -25.01 14.02
N VAL A 150 -3.47 -26.03 13.95
CA VAL A 150 -3.82 -27.37 13.47
C VAL A 150 -4.12 -28.24 14.69
N ARG A 151 -5.33 -28.80 14.74
CA ARG A 151 -5.79 -29.67 15.83
C ARG A 151 -5.20 -31.07 15.72
#